data_AF-A0A8I3MJY3-F1
#
_entry.id   AF-A0A8I3MJY3-F1
#
_cell.length_a   1.000
_cell.length_b   1.000
_cell.length_c   1.000
_cell.angle_alpha   90.00
_cell.angle_beta   90.00
_cell.angle_gamma   90.00
#
_symmetry.space_group_name_H-M   'P 1'
#
loop_
_entity.id
_entity.type
_entity.pdbx_description
1 polymer ?
#
loop_
_entity_poly.entity_id
_entity_poly.type
_entity_poly.pdbx_seq_one_letter_code
_entity_poly.pdbx_strand_id
1 'polypeptide(L)'
;MLCILGHVGLPLTYSYAEQRGFGGRSLWRLLNRASIAVDPRSGKLKVPEWVDTVKLAKHKELAPYDENWFYTRAASTARHLYLRGGAGVGSMTKIYGGRQRNGVMPSHFSRGSKSVARRVLQALEGLKMVEKDQDGGRKLTPQGQRDLDRIAGQVAAANKKH
;
A
#
# COMPACT_ATOMS: atom_id res chain seq x y z
N MET A 1 9.33 -29.30 21.12
CA MET A 1 7.94 -29.67 21.47
C MET A 1 7.37 -28.44 22.18
N LEU A 2 6.58 -27.52 21.62
CA LEU A 2 5.53 -27.54 20.59
C LEU A 2 5.90 -26.70 19.35
N CYS A 3 5.74 -27.24 18.13
CA CYS A 3 4.62 -27.01 17.17
C CYS A 3 4.50 -25.55 16.69
N ILE A 4 5.00 -25.24 15.50
CA ILE A 4 4.24 -25.24 14.22
C ILE A 4 3.05 -24.28 14.31
N LEU A 5 3.18 -23.10 13.70
CA LEU A 5 2.23 -22.52 12.74
C LEU A 5 2.79 -21.20 12.21
N GLY A 6 2.93 -21.13 10.89
CA GLY A 6 3.37 -19.94 10.19
C GLY A 6 2.40 -18.78 10.40
N HIS A 7 2.94 -17.59 10.65
CA HIS A 7 2.22 -16.33 10.52
C HIS A 7 3.08 -15.37 9.71
N VAL A 8 2.87 -15.51 8.39
CA VAL A 8 2.92 -14.51 7.34
C VAL A 8 3.39 -13.13 7.80
N GLY A 9 4.53 -12.71 7.27
CA GLY A 9 5.09 -11.36 7.43
C GLY A 9 4.14 -10.29 6.91
N LEU A 10 3.33 -9.75 7.81
CA LEU A 10 2.54 -8.55 7.58
C LEU A 10 3.47 -7.34 7.37
N PRO A 11 3.16 -6.43 6.43
CA PRO A 11 3.92 -5.21 6.20
C PRO A 11 3.90 -4.31 7.45
N LEU A 12 5.01 -3.64 7.76
CA LEU A 12 5.22 -2.77 8.94
C LEU A 12 4.25 -1.58 9.07
N THR A 13 3.32 -1.36 8.13
CA THR A 13 2.13 -0.54 8.40
C THR A 13 1.23 -1.15 9.47
N TYR A 14 1.33 -2.47 9.70
CA TYR A 14 0.65 -3.20 10.77
C TYR A 14 1.31 -2.88 12.13
N SER A 15 2.64 -2.92 12.20
CA SER A 15 3.38 -2.69 13.45
C SER A 15 3.34 -1.22 13.94
N TYR A 16 3.17 -0.24 13.05
CA TYR A 16 3.00 1.18 13.46
C TYR A 16 1.56 1.52 13.87
N ALA A 17 0.56 0.75 13.42
CA ALA A 17 -0.83 0.86 13.89
C ALA A 17 -1.06 0.13 15.22
N GLU A 18 -0.26 -0.90 15.49
CA GLU A 18 -0.32 -1.72 16.70
C GLU A 18 0.21 -1.00 17.96
N GLN A 19 1.02 0.05 17.81
CA GLN A 19 1.53 0.85 18.94
C GLN A 19 0.52 1.88 19.48
N ARG A 20 -0.65 2.07 18.85
CA ARG A 20 -1.69 3.04 19.27
C ARG A 20 -3.08 2.45 19.55
N GLY A 21 -3.18 1.13 19.77
CA GLY A 21 -4.40 0.54 20.34
C GLY A 21 -5.64 0.51 19.43
N PHE A 22 -5.49 0.58 18.09
CA PHE A 22 -6.59 0.31 17.17
C PHE A 22 -6.53 -1.14 16.67
N GLY A 23 -7.50 -1.96 17.04
CA GLY A 23 -7.54 -3.41 16.78
C GLY A 23 -7.26 -3.81 15.31
N GLY A 24 -6.18 -4.57 15.11
CA GLY A 24 -5.56 -4.85 13.81
C GLY A 24 -6.39 -5.64 12.77
N ARG A 25 -7.56 -6.19 13.13
CA ARG A 25 -8.39 -7.00 12.21
C ARG A 25 -9.34 -6.19 11.31
N SER A 26 -9.65 -4.94 11.64
CA SER A 26 -10.61 -4.11 10.91
C SER A 26 -9.95 -3.32 9.77
N LEU A 27 -8.76 -2.78 10.04
CA LEU A 27 -8.03 -1.91 9.11
C LEU A 27 -7.44 -2.67 7.91
N TRP A 28 -7.04 -3.93 8.13
CA TRP A 28 -6.57 -4.85 7.08
C TRP A 28 -7.73 -5.39 6.23
N ARG A 29 -8.90 -5.65 6.82
CA ARG A 29 -10.14 -5.98 6.06
C ARG A 29 -10.63 -4.80 5.22
N LEU A 30 -10.56 -3.58 5.75
CA LEU A 30 -10.86 -2.35 5.00
C LEU A 30 -9.93 -2.16 3.80
N LEU A 31 -8.63 -2.44 3.95
CA LEU A 31 -7.64 -2.34 2.87
C LEU A 31 -7.78 -3.45 1.81
N ASN A 32 -7.99 -4.71 2.21
CA ASN A 32 -8.17 -5.84 1.29
C ASN A 32 -9.53 -5.86 0.58
N ARG A 33 -10.54 -5.16 1.11
CA ARG A 33 -11.83 -4.96 0.42
C ARG A 33 -11.83 -3.67 -0.41
N ALA A 34 -11.06 -2.65 -0.05
CA ALA A 34 -10.87 -1.44 -0.87
C ALA A 34 -9.98 -1.70 -2.10
N SER A 35 -9.11 -2.72 -2.09
CA SER A 35 -8.41 -3.17 -3.30
C SER A 35 -9.39 -3.65 -4.39
N ILE A 36 -10.60 -4.08 -4.01
CA ILE A 36 -11.69 -4.44 -4.93
C ILE A 36 -12.20 -3.22 -5.72
N ALA A 37 -12.00 -1.99 -5.23
CA ALA A 37 -12.38 -0.79 -5.98
C ALA A 37 -11.31 -0.32 -6.96
N VAL A 38 -10.06 -0.70 -6.71
CA VAL A 38 -8.99 -0.72 -7.72
C VAL A 38 -9.10 -2.06 -8.46
N ASP A 39 -10.29 -2.30 -8.97
CA ASP A 39 -10.72 -3.60 -9.47
C ASP A 39 -9.88 -3.99 -10.70
N PRO A 40 -9.41 -5.24 -10.80
CA PRO A 40 -9.09 -5.84 -12.10
C PRO A 40 -10.20 -5.63 -13.13
N ARG A 41 -11.48 -5.58 -12.71
CA ARG A 41 -12.63 -5.30 -13.60
C ARG A 41 -12.69 -3.85 -14.10
N SER A 42 -11.99 -2.92 -13.47
CA SER A 42 -11.91 -1.54 -13.96
C SER A 42 -10.98 -1.41 -15.15
N GLY A 43 -10.00 -2.33 -15.31
CA GLY A 43 -9.07 -2.42 -16.46
C GLY A 43 -8.22 -1.17 -16.73
N LYS A 44 -8.30 -0.13 -15.89
CA LYS A 44 -7.79 1.21 -16.23
C LYS A 44 -6.42 1.51 -15.64
N LEU A 45 -5.93 0.73 -14.67
CA LEU A 45 -4.60 0.94 -14.14
C LEU A 45 -3.55 0.44 -15.11
N LYS A 46 -2.61 1.31 -15.46
CA LYS A 46 -1.41 0.94 -16.21
C LYS A 46 -0.49 0.13 -15.29
N VAL A 47 -0.64 -1.20 -15.34
CA VAL A 47 0.26 -2.13 -14.66
C VAL A 47 1.57 -2.21 -15.46
N PRO A 48 2.74 -2.02 -14.83
CA PRO A 48 4.00 -2.16 -15.52
C PRO A 48 4.30 -3.64 -15.86
N GLU A 49 4.96 -3.86 -17.00
CA GLU A 49 5.29 -5.20 -17.52
C GLU A 49 6.11 -6.06 -16.54
N TRP A 50 6.98 -5.44 -15.75
CA TRP A 50 7.89 -6.15 -14.84
C TRP A 50 7.25 -6.57 -13.50
N VAL A 51 5.93 -6.41 -13.31
CA VAL A 51 5.26 -6.65 -12.02
C VAL A 51 5.48 -8.05 -11.47
N ASP A 52 5.63 -9.05 -12.34
CA ASP A 52 5.75 -10.45 -11.92
C ASP A 52 7.21 -10.87 -11.62
N THR A 53 8.18 -10.06 -12.04
CA THR A 53 9.61 -10.40 -11.90
C THR A 53 10.25 -9.75 -10.67
N VAL A 54 9.69 -8.65 -10.17
CA VAL A 54 10.38 -7.79 -9.19
C VAL A 54 10.08 -8.11 -7.73
N LYS A 55 11.07 -7.85 -6.88
CA LYS A 55 10.88 -7.68 -5.44
C LYS A 55 10.54 -6.23 -5.07
N LEU A 56 9.74 -6.06 -4.01
CA LEU A 56 9.27 -4.74 -3.57
C LEU A 56 10.35 -3.85 -2.96
N ALA A 57 11.43 -4.45 -2.45
CA ALA A 57 12.53 -3.73 -1.83
C ALA A 57 13.79 -4.59 -1.74
N LYS A 58 14.95 -3.97 -1.55
CA LYS A 58 16.23 -4.68 -1.34
C LYS A 58 16.25 -5.57 -0.10
N HIS A 59 15.44 -5.24 0.90
CA HIS A 59 15.36 -5.97 2.17
C HIS A 59 14.37 -7.14 2.16
N LYS A 60 13.73 -7.40 1.01
CA LYS A 60 12.88 -8.56 0.80
C LYS A 60 13.65 -9.58 -0.02
N GLU A 61 13.61 -10.83 0.44
CA GLU A 61 14.27 -11.95 -0.25
C GLU A 61 13.39 -12.51 -1.37
N LEU A 62 12.08 -12.59 -1.12
CA LEU A 62 11.10 -13.15 -2.04
C LEU A 62 10.20 -12.08 -2.66
N ALA A 63 9.65 -12.42 -3.83
CA ALA A 63 8.59 -11.66 -4.47
C ALA A 63 7.28 -11.77 -3.66
N PRO A 64 6.33 -10.84 -3.85
CA PRO A 64 4.99 -10.97 -3.27
C PRO A 64 4.29 -12.24 -3.72
N TYR A 65 3.59 -12.91 -2.81
CA TYR A 65 2.81 -14.12 -3.14
C TYR A 65 1.49 -13.81 -3.87
N ASP A 66 0.94 -12.61 -3.67
CA ASP A 66 -0.30 -12.17 -4.30
C ASP A 66 0.01 -11.56 -5.67
N GLU A 67 -0.56 -12.10 -6.74
CA GLU A 67 -0.46 -11.56 -8.10
C GLU A 67 -1.02 -10.13 -8.18
N ASN A 68 -2.02 -9.81 -7.34
CA ASN A 68 -2.67 -8.50 -7.30
C ASN A 68 -1.97 -7.51 -6.35
N TRP A 69 -0.71 -7.76 -5.98
CA TRP A 69 0.04 -6.93 -5.04
C TRP A 69 0.15 -5.46 -5.50
N PHE A 70 0.19 -5.21 -6.81
CA PHE A 70 0.32 -3.86 -7.36
C PHE A 70 -0.92 -3.01 -7.06
N TYR A 71 -2.11 -3.60 -7.12
CA TYR A 71 -3.38 -2.96 -6.80
C TYR A 71 -3.49 -2.68 -5.30
N THR A 72 -3.11 -3.66 -4.47
CA THR A 72 -3.04 -3.49 -3.02
C THR A 72 -2.06 -2.38 -2.63
N ARG A 73 -0.93 -2.29 -3.34
CA ARG A 73 0.05 -1.23 -3.14
C ARG A 73 -0.52 0.15 -3.50
N ALA A 74 -1.22 0.25 -4.62
CA ALA A 74 -1.87 1.47 -5.08
C ALA A 74 -2.96 1.96 -4.12
N ALA A 75 -3.84 1.07 -3.65
CA ALA A 75 -4.87 1.39 -2.67
C ALA A 75 -4.27 1.93 -1.35
N SER A 76 -3.20 1.30 -0.86
CA SER A 76 -2.51 1.76 0.33
C SER A 76 -1.80 3.10 0.14
N THR A 77 -1.26 3.36 -1.06
CA THR A 77 -0.68 4.65 -1.42
C THR A 77 -1.74 5.75 -1.47
N ALA A 78 -2.89 5.49 -2.08
CA ALA A 78 -4.03 6.42 -2.12
C ALA A 78 -4.54 6.75 -0.72
N ARG A 79 -4.70 5.74 0.15
CA ARG A 79 -5.07 5.96 1.57
C ARG A 79 -4.04 6.81 2.31
N HIS A 80 -2.75 6.60 2.04
CA HIS A 80 -1.72 7.39 2.70
C HIS A 80 -1.78 8.87 2.27
N LEU A 81 -2.00 9.13 0.97
CA LEU A 81 -2.19 10.47 0.43
C LEU A 81 -3.42 11.18 1.00
N TYR A 82 -4.49 10.42 1.27
CA TYR A 82 -5.68 10.96 1.93
C TYR A 82 -5.38 11.46 3.36
N LEU A 83 -4.60 10.69 4.13
CA LEU A 83 -4.28 11.05 5.52
C LEU A 83 -3.17 12.10 5.65
N ARG A 84 -2.16 12.02 4.79
CA ARG A 84 -1.04 12.97 4.74
C ARG A 84 -0.82 13.37 3.29
N GLY A 85 -1.38 14.52 2.93
CA GLY A 85 -1.11 15.18 1.66
C GLY A 85 0.36 15.57 1.51
N GLY A 86 0.75 15.91 0.28
CA GLY A 86 2.12 16.37 -0.02
C GLY A 86 3.19 15.27 -0.03
N ALA A 87 2.79 13.99 -0.15
CA ALA A 87 3.75 12.88 -0.10
C ALA A 87 4.44 12.64 -1.44
N GLY A 88 5.76 12.82 -1.48
CA GLY A 88 6.60 12.45 -2.63
C GLY A 88 7.06 10.98 -2.64
N VAL A 89 7.76 10.58 -3.70
CA VAL A 89 8.33 9.22 -3.84
C VAL A 89 9.26 8.87 -2.67
N GLY A 90 10.06 9.85 -2.20
CA GLY A 90 10.98 9.64 -1.07
C GLY A 90 10.27 9.27 0.23
N SER A 91 9.17 9.97 0.56
CA SER A 91 8.33 9.65 1.71
C SER A 91 7.74 8.25 1.59
N MET A 92 7.22 7.92 0.41
CA MET A 92 6.64 6.61 0.13
C MET A 92 7.64 5.46 0.34
N THR A 93 8.90 5.64 -0.07
CA THR A 93 9.95 4.64 0.18
C THR A 93 10.35 4.50 1.64
N LYS A 94 10.11 5.51 2.49
CA LYS A 94 10.36 5.45 3.93
C LYS A 94 9.25 4.67 4.62
N ILE A 95 8.00 4.91 4.24
CA ILE A 95 6.81 4.22 4.77
C ILE A 95 6.84 2.73 4.43
N TYR A 96 7.23 2.39 3.20
CA TYR A 96 7.38 1.00 2.75
C TYR A 96 8.80 0.45 2.98
N GLY A 97 9.60 1.16 3.77
CA GLY A 97 10.87 0.65 4.26
C GLY A 97 10.66 -0.42 5.34
N GLY A 98 11.74 -1.11 5.68
CA GLY A 98 11.70 -2.16 6.67
C GLY A 98 13.08 -2.56 7.16
N ARG A 99 13.11 -3.52 8.08
CA ARG A 99 14.33 -4.10 8.62
C ARG A 99 14.95 -5.05 7.60
N GLN A 100 16.22 -4.81 7.26
CA GLN A 100 17.04 -5.70 6.44
C GLN A 100 17.93 -6.56 7.33
N ARG A 101 17.92 -7.88 7.11
CA ARG A 101 18.84 -8.81 7.75
C ARG A 101 20.09 -8.93 6.88
N ASN A 102 21.27 -8.66 7.45
CA ASN A 102 22.55 -8.68 6.75
C ASN A 102 23.35 -9.96 7.05
N GLY A 103 22.66 -11.11 7.12
CA GLY A 103 23.27 -12.39 7.49
C GLY A 103 23.76 -12.39 8.94
N VAL A 104 25.09 -12.35 9.09
CA VAL A 104 25.82 -12.38 10.39
C VAL A 104 25.91 -10.97 11.02
N MET A 105 25.80 -9.91 10.21
CA MET A 105 25.85 -8.53 10.71
C MET A 105 24.51 -8.08 11.32
N PRO A 106 24.52 -7.08 12.22
CA PRO A 106 23.31 -6.48 12.77
C PRO A 106 22.34 -5.98 11.70
N SER A 107 21.05 -6.04 12.03
CA SER A 107 19.99 -5.61 11.13
C SER A 107 19.87 -4.09 11.08
N HIS A 108 19.73 -3.52 9.88
CA HIS A 108 19.57 -2.08 9.67
C HIS A 108 18.27 -1.75 8.91
N PHE A 109 17.83 -0.50 9.01
CA PHE A 109 16.69 -0.01 8.24
C PHE A 109 17.07 0.18 6.77
N SER A 110 16.22 -0.33 5.89
CA SER A 110 16.31 -0.15 4.44
C SER A 110 15.04 0.48 3.91
N ARG A 111 15.20 1.44 2.98
CA ARG A 111 14.09 1.98 2.20
C ARG A 111 13.49 0.95 1.23
N GLY A 112 12.25 1.20 0.84
CA GLY A 112 11.54 0.46 -0.21
C GLY A 112 11.99 0.84 -1.63
N SER A 113 11.51 0.11 -2.63
CA SER A 113 11.84 0.38 -4.04
C SER A 113 11.28 1.73 -4.52
N LYS A 114 12.17 2.59 -5.03
CA LYS A 114 11.81 3.88 -5.64
C LYS A 114 11.06 3.69 -6.96
N SER A 115 11.42 2.68 -7.75
CA SER A 115 10.80 2.43 -9.07
C SER A 115 9.34 2.04 -8.93
N VAL A 116 9.03 1.14 -7.99
CA VAL A 116 7.65 0.72 -7.68
C VAL A 116 6.84 1.91 -7.19
N ALA A 117 7.33 2.64 -6.18
CA ALA A 117 6.62 3.81 -5.65
C ALA A 117 6.35 4.87 -6.73
N ARG A 118 7.29 5.11 -7.64
CA ARG A 118 7.11 6.05 -8.76
C ARG A 118 6.03 5.59 -9.73
N ARG A 119 6.05 4.31 -10.15
CA ARG A 119 5.06 3.78 -11.10
C ARG A 119 3.65 3.77 -10.52
N VAL A 120 3.49 3.40 -9.25
CA VAL A 120 2.19 3.44 -8.58
C VAL A 120 1.61 4.86 -8.61
N LEU A 121 2.42 5.87 -8.28
CA LEU A 121 1.96 7.26 -8.27
C LEU A 121 1.65 7.78 -9.69
N GLN A 122 2.44 7.40 -10.69
CA GLN A 122 2.16 7.72 -12.10
C GLN A 122 0.88 7.04 -12.60
N ALA A 123 0.62 5.81 -12.17
CA ALA A 123 -0.59 5.09 -12.54
C ALA A 123 -1.84 5.73 -11.92
N LEU A 124 -1.75 6.20 -10.67
CA LEU A 124 -2.81 6.96 -10.00
C LEU A 124 -3.03 8.37 -10.62
N GLU A 125 -1.96 9.02 -11.10
CA GLU A 125 -2.06 10.24 -11.91
C GLU A 125 -2.80 9.97 -13.24
N GLY A 126 -2.51 8.85 -13.91
CA GLY A 126 -3.20 8.44 -15.14
C GLY A 126 -4.70 8.21 -14.96
N LEU A 127 -5.12 7.78 -13.76
CA LEU A 127 -6.52 7.64 -13.37
C LEU A 127 -7.18 8.95 -12.92
N LYS A 128 -6.45 10.08 -12.90
CA LYS A 128 -6.91 11.38 -12.39
C LYS A 128 -7.37 11.34 -10.91
N MET A 129 -6.93 10.35 -10.14
CA MET A 129 -7.20 10.28 -8.70
C MET A 129 -6.21 11.11 -7.89
N VAL A 130 -4.99 11.28 -8.40
CA VAL A 130 -3.90 12.02 -7.75
C VAL A 130 -3.42 13.13 -8.68
N GLU A 131 -3.16 14.30 -8.11
CA GLU A 131 -2.57 15.43 -8.81
C GLU A 131 -1.24 15.84 -8.16
N LYS A 132 -0.42 16.55 -8.93
CA LYS A 132 0.82 17.14 -8.42
C LYS A 132 0.48 18.45 -7.72
N ASP A 133 1.07 18.66 -6.56
CA ASP A 133 0.90 19.92 -5.84
C ASP A 133 1.90 20.98 -6.33
N GLN A 134 1.55 22.25 -6.18
CA GLN A 134 2.37 23.39 -6.59
C GLN A 134 3.61 23.51 -5.71
N ASP A 135 3.45 23.26 -4.41
CA ASP A 135 4.53 23.24 -3.40
C ASP A 135 5.40 21.97 -3.44
N GLY A 136 5.18 21.12 -4.44
CA GLY A 136 5.85 19.84 -4.61
C GLY A 136 5.14 18.68 -3.92
N GLY A 137 5.41 17.48 -4.42
CA GLY A 137 4.75 16.26 -3.95
C GLY A 137 3.44 15.98 -4.71
N ARG A 138 2.56 15.23 -4.06
CA ARG A 138 1.32 14.72 -4.64
C ARG A 138 0.20 14.83 -3.64
N LYS A 139 -0.98 15.20 -4.13
CA LYS A 139 -2.22 15.29 -3.34
C LYS A 139 -3.34 14.56 -4.06
N LEU A 140 -4.34 14.16 -3.29
CA LEU A 140 -5.51 13.51 -3.85
C LEU A 140 -6.41 14.56 -4.49
N THR A 141 -6.97 14.26 -5.66
CA THR A 141 -7.93 15.17 -6.30
C THR A 141 -9.27 15.16 -5.54
N PRO A 142 -10.10 16.21 -5.67
CA PRO A 142 -11.45 16.22 -5.10
C PRO A 142 -12.29 15.02 -5.58
N GLN A 143 -12.09 14.58 -6.82
CA GLN A 143 -12.71 13.38 -7.37
C GLN A 143 -12.21 12.12 -6.65
N GLY A 144 -10.89 11.98 -6.48
CA GLY A 144 -10.28 10.85 -5.77
C GLY A 144 -10.75 10.74 -4.31
N GLN A 145 -10.95 11.87 -3.62
CA GLN A 145 -11.53 11.89 -2.27
C GLN A 145 -12.95 11.32 -2.25
N ARG A 146 -13.84 11.82 -3.12
CA ARG A 146 -15.23 11.35 -3.22
C ARG A 146 -15.31 9.85 -3.52
N ASP A 147 -14.45 9.36 -4.40
CA ASP A 147 -14.42 7.94 -4.76
C ASP A 147 -13.99 7.09 -3.56
N LEU A 148 -12.95 7.49 -2.82
CA LEU A 148 -12.52 6.81 -1.59
C LEU A 148 -13.63 6.82 -0.52
N ASP A 149 -14.33 7.94 -0.33
CA ASP A 149 -15.40 8.07 0.67
C ASP A 149 -16.61 7.21 0.31
N ARG A 150 -16.98 7.15 -0.97
CA ARG A 150 -18.06 6.26 -1.45
C ARG A 150 -17.73 4.80 -1.15
N ILE A 151 -16.49 4.38 -1.42
CA ILE A 151 -16.03 3.01 -1.15
C ILE A 151 -16.03 2.74 0.35
N ALA A 152 -15.57 3.69 1.17
CA ALA A 152 -15.58 3.55 2.63
C ALA A 152 -17.02 3.33 3.16
N GLY A 153 -17.99 4.07 2.63
CA GLY A 153 -19.42 3.90 2.95
C GLY A 153 -19.94 2.49 2.59
N GLN A 154 -19.59 1.97 1.42
CA GLN A 154 -19.97 0.61 0.99
C GLN A 154 -19.38 -0.47 1.90
N VAL A 155 -18.10 -0.33 2.28
CA VAL A 155 -17.45 -1.30 3.18
C VAL A 155 -18.04 -1.24 4.59
N ALA A 156 -18.35 -0.04 5.09
CA ALA A 156 -19.02 0.13 6.38
C ALA A 156 -20.42 -0.52 6.39
N ALA A 157 -21.19 -0.36 5.32
CA ALA A 157 -22.50 -0.99 5.16
C ALA A 157 -22.42 -2.53 5.08
N ALA A 158 -21.40 -3.05 4.39
CA ALA A 158 -21.19 -4.51 4.30
C ALA A 158 -20.85 -5.15 5.66
N ASN A 159 -20.10 -4.44 6.51
CA ASN A 159 -19.71 -4.94 7.83
C ASN A 159 -20.85 -4.95 8.87
N LYS A 160 -21.92 -4.17 8.65
CA LYS A 160 -23.10 -4.13 9.54
C LYS A 160 -24.09 -5.27 9.33
N LYS A 161 -23.96 -6.06 8.25
CA LYS A 161 -24.89 -7.16 7.91
C LYS A 161 -24.61 -8.47 8.68
N HIS A 162 -23.84 -8.42 9.75
CA HIS A 162 -23.45 -9.57 10.57
C HIS A 162 -23.73 -9.31 12.04
#